data_AF-A0A060C791-F1
#
_entry.id   AF-A0A060C791-F1
#
_cell.length_a   1.000
_cell.length_b   1.000
_cell.length_c   1.000
_cell.angle_alpha   90.00
_cell.angle_beta   90.00
_cell.angle_gamma   90.00
#
_symmetry.space_group_name_H-M   'P 1'
#
loop_
_entity.id
_entity.type
_entity.pdbx_description
1 polymer ?
#
loop_
_entity_poly.entity_id
_entity_poly.type
_entity_poly.pdbx_seq_one_letter_code
_entity_poly.pdbx_strand_id
1 'polypeptide(L)' 'MAGIKGIDVSHWQGTIDWDKVKAAGIKFAIIKAGGSDAGFYTDSKWEENYTGAKAAGIPIGAY' A
#
# COMPACT_ATOMS: atom_id res chain seq x y z
N MET A 1 3.50 15.34 20.85
CA MET A 1 3.75 13.95 20.43
C MET A 1 3.81 13.92 18.91
N ALA A 2 4.77 13.23 18.30
CA ALA A 2 4.78 13.02 16.85
C ALA A 2 3.79 11.89 16.51
N GLY A 3 2.87 12.13 15.57
CA GLY A 3 1.91 11.13 15.13
C GLY A 3 2.57 9.97 14.36
N ILE A 4 1.89 8.82 14.32
CA ILE A 4 2.31 7.68 13.49
C ILE A 4 1.98 8.02 12.03
N LYS A 5 3.00 8.02 11.16
CA LYS A 5 2.82 8.30 9.73
C LYS A 5 2.48 7.02 8.96
N GLY A 6 1.47 7.09 8.10
CA GLY A 6 1.09 6.03 7.17
C GLY A 6 0.79 6.59 5.78
N ILE A 7 0.60 5.69 4.81
CA ILE A 7 0.18 6.02 3.44
C ILE A 7 -1.00 5.15 3.04
N ASP A 8 -1.80 5.63 2.09
CA ASP A 8 -2.73 4.80 1.33
C ASP A 8 -2.31 4.77 -0.14
N VAL A 9 -2.42 3.60 -0.78
CA VAL A 9 -1.94 3.41 -2.15
C VAL A 9 -2.87 2.48 -2.95
N SER A 10 -2.83 2.66 -4.26
CA SER A 10 -3.56 1.89 -5.27
C SER A 10 -2.73 1.84 -6.57
N HIS A 11 -3.32 1.36 -7.67
CA HIS A 11 -2.68 1.44 -8.99
C HIS A 11 -2.29 2.85 -9.43
N TRP A 12 -2.92 3.90 -8.88
CA TRP A 12 -2.62 5.29 -9.24
C TRP A 12 -1.21 5.73 -8.87
N GLN A 13 -0.58 5.09 -7.90
CA GLN A 13 0.79 5.39 -7.49
C GLN A 13 1.85 4.72 -8.40
N GLY A 14 1.44 3.84 -9.32
CA GLY A 14 2.35 3.09 -10.17
C GLY A 14 3.17 2.08 -9.37
N THR A 15 4.43 1.86 -9.78
CA THR A 15 5.36 0.97 -9.07
C THR A 15 6.03 1.70 -7.91
N ILE A 16 5.94 1.11 -6.71
CA ILE A 16 6.42 1.69 -5.46
C ILE A 16 7.70 0.98 -5.01
N ASP A 17 8.70 1.77 -4.65
CA ASP A 17 9.90 1.30 -3.95
C ASP A 17 9.62 1.28 -2.44
N TRP A 18 9.24 0.11 -1.93
CA TRP A 18 8.82 -0.06 -0.53
C TRP A 18 9.96 0.09 0.48
N ASP A 19 11.21 -0.14 0.07
CA ASP A 19 12.38 0.12 0.91
C ASP A 19 12.58 1.62 1.13
N LYS A 20 12.39 2.43 0.07
CA LYS A 20 12.37 3.90 0.21
C LYS A 20 11.22 4.37 1.08
N VAL A 21 10.03 3.77 0.96
CA VAL A 21 8.88 4.09 1.83
C VAL A 21 9.22 3.82 3.30
N LYS A 22 9.82 2.67 3.60
CA LYS A 22 10.27 2.33 4.96
C LYS A 22 11.32 3.33 5.47
N ALA A 23 12.30 3.66 4.63
CA ALA A 23 13.37 4.61 4.95
C ALA A 23 12.84 6.04 5.19
N ALA A 24 11.75 6.44 4.51
CA ALA A 24 11.05 7.70 4.73
C ALA A 24 10.28 7.77 6.07
N GLY A 25 10.31 6.69 6.86
CA GLY A 25 9.72 6.64 8.20
C GLY A 25 8.23 6.29 8.23
N ILE A 26 7.67 5.80 7.12
CA ILE A 26 6.30 5.30 7.05
C ILE A 26 6.18 4.05 7.94
N LYS A 27 5.11 4.01 8.74
CA LYS A 27 4.89 2.99 9.79
C LYS A 27 3.78 2.02 9.48
N PHE A 28 2.91 2.32 8.52
CA PHE A 28 1.88 1.43 8.00
C PHE A 28 1.44 1.85 6.60
N ALA A 29 0.86 0.94 5.84
CA ALA A 29 0.26 1.20 4.54
C ALA A 29 -1.16 0.61 4.47
N ILE A 30 -2.08 1.33 3.86
CA ILE A 30 -3.42 0.85 3.51
C ILE A 30 -3.46 0.69 1.99
N ILE A 31 -3.66 -0.54 1.49
CA ILE A 31 -3.49 -0.87 0.08
C ILE A 31 -4.85 -1.21 -0.52
N LYS A 32 -5.21 -0.60 -1.64
CA LYS A 32 -6.45 -0.93 -2.35
C LYS A 32 -6.38 -2.36 -2.86
N ALA A 33 -7.27 -3.21 -2.38
CA ALA A 33 -7.45 -4.59 -2.84
C ALA A 33 -8.36 -4.65 -4.06
N GLY A 34 -9.40 -3.81 -4.09
CA GLY A 34 -10.39 -3.87 -5.15
C GLY A 34 -11.49 -2.84 -5.02
N GLY A 35 -12.55 -3.02 -5.78
CA GLY A 35 -13.72 -2.15 -5.74
C GLY A 35 -14.91 -2.77 -6.47
N SER A 36 -16.03 -2.05 -6.45
CA SER A 36 -17.28 -2.43 -7.12
C SER A 36 -17.85 -1.34 -8.02
N ASP A 37 -17.15 -0.20 -8.16
CA ASP A 37 -17.57 0.98 -8.92
C ASP A 37 -17.65 0.75 -10.44
N ALA A 38 -17.07 -0.35 -10.93
CA ALA A 38 -17.18 -0.80 -12.32
C ALA A 38 -17.45 -2.32 -12.40
N GLY A 39 -18.23 -2.85 -11.45
CA GLY A 39 -18.30 -4.29 -11.16
C GLY A 39 -17.19 -4.71 -10.20
N PHE A 40 -17.23 -5.94 -9.69
CA PHE A 40 -16.20 -6.41 -8.76
C PHE A 40 -14.86 -6.58 -9.49
N TYR A 41 -13.83 -5.90 -9.01
CA TYR A 41 -12.47 -6.03 -9.53
C TYR A 41 -11.44 -6.08 -8.41
N THR A 42 -10.28 -6.62 -8.73
CA THR A 42 -9.05 -6.50 -7.95
C THR A 42 -8.21 -5.36 -8.51
N ASP A 43 -7.64 -4.52 -7.64
CA ASP A 43 -6.76 -3.44 -8.07
C ASP A 43 -5.53 -4.03 -8.79
N SER A 44 -5.18 -3.48 -9.95
CA SER A 44 -4.09 -4.02 -10.79
C SER A 44 -2.72 -4.03 -10.12
N LYS A 45 -2.52 -3.25 -9.05
CA LYS A 45 -1.29 -3.21 -8.26
C LYS A 45 -1.40 -3.89 -6.89
N TRP A 46 -2.53 -4.54 -6.57
CA TRP A 46 -2.74 -5.19 -5.27
C TRP A 46 -1.60 -6.13 -4.89
N GLU A 47 -1.29 -7.12 -5.73
CA GLU A 47 -0.29 -8.15 -5.41
C GLU A 47 1.12 -7.56 -5.28
N GLU A 48 1.51 -6.67 -6.20
CA GLU A 48 2.81 -5.98 -6.19
C GLU A 48 2.97 -5.12 -4.93
N ASN A 49 1.94 -4.35 -4.56
CA ASN A 49 1.95 -3.50 -3.39
C ASN A 49 1.94 -4.32 -2.09
N TYR A 50 1.09 -5.34 -2.00
CA TYR A 50 0.99 -6.19 -0.82
C TYR A 50 2.29 -6.94 -0.55
N THR A 51 2.85 -7.59 -1.58
CA THR A 51 4.09 -8.36 -1.44
C THR A 51 5.29 -7.45 -1.15
N GLY A 52 5.40 -6.31 -1.82
CA GLY A 52 6.47 -5.33 -1.60
C GLY A 52 6.43 -4.71 -0.20
N ALA A 53 5.26 -4.25 0.26
CA ALA A 53 5.09 -3.70 1.60
C ALA A 53 5.38 -4.75 2.69
N LYS A 54 4.96 -6.00 2.47
CA LYS A 54 5.18 -7.11 3.39
C LYS A 54 6.67 -7.45 3.49
N ALA A 55 7.37 -7.50 2.36
CA ALA A 55 8.81 -7.73 2.31
C ALA A 55 9.60 -6.61 3.01
N ALA A 56 9.17 -5.35 2.87
CA ALA A 56 9.75 -4.19 3.58
C ALA A 56 9.40 -4.13 5.08
N GLY A 57 8.63 -5.10 5.59
CA GLY A 57 8.22 -5.15 7.00
C GLY A 57 7.33 -3.97 7.40
N ILE A 58 6.47 -3.50 6.49
CA ILE A 58 5.46 -2.47 6.75
C ILE A 58 4.13 -3.16 7.07
N PRO A 59 3.50 -2.89 8.23
CA PRO A 59 2.14 -3.34 8.53
C PRO A 59 1.14 -2.89 7.45
N ILE A 60 0.26 -3.80 7.03
CA ILE A 60 -0.64 -3.61 5.90
C ILE A 60 -2.09 -3.70 6.35
N GLY A 61 -2.91 -2.72 5.98
CA GLY A 61 -4.36 -2.84 5.87
C GLY A 61 -4.78 -2.89 4.41
N ALA A 62 -6.00 -3.37 4.15
CA ALA A 62 -6.56 -3.48 2.81
C ALA A 62 -7.93 -2.79 2.73
N TYR A 63 -8.27 -2.22 1.58
CA TYR A 63 -9.58 -1.59 1.33
C TYR A 63 -10.12 -1.85 -0.06
#